data_AF-A0AAD9ZG01-F1
#
_entry.id   AF-A0AAD9ZG01-F1
#
_cell.length_a   1.000
_cell.length_b   1.000
_cell.length_c   1.000
_cell.angle_alpha   90.00
_cell.angle_beta   90.00
_cell.angle_gamma   90.00
#
_symmetry.space_group_name_H-M   'P 1'
#
loop_
_entity.id
_entity.type
_entity.pdbx_description
1 polymer ?
#
loop_
_entity_poly.entity_id
_entity_poly.type
_entity_poly.pdbx_seq_one_letter_code
_entity_poly.pdbx_strand_id
1 'polypeptide(L)'
;MAATSKGGPTGDYRQRLSYFKDTDAEKNEMVNELIENLENARKECRQISLDLESERAERRRHQGRVEELETLTRGRGFVLVLIDADADDYIFRERFLNKDDGGGKGAADELHARIKDYLKELKLDADNTKIVVRAYADVKNLQATCVKNGKMKRGSSLNLFARSFNQRQGLFDFVDIGAGKEEADNKIRECLSFYLDNWQCKHVVFGACHDSGYAPYLGQFAADPLKRDRITLLQGVTIHPRIAALGFRYTLKLDSSLIDDIINAVNIIIYQVVEGLETGLLHIPPRELGFRADHSSTSLSTQDASNGSTEPPDPTAEIENGVHRLETLLEATNLQLPLSPSAPTPESILLLRRKLQETRKLNQALRSTHNQNAALVTKLSSLLSPPTTSTQSDPSSLAFLASPTNPAAQTLNLSFAPSSKDSKPRTTNAQFATSQLPALRQLVAELRPKMQSLKDGARDKVDWESRREERRAYIEAGTKNVVIRRGTVEGEEFGGGRRGRVEVEELEGVVRGLERGETMEK
;
A
#
# COMPACT_ATOMS: atom_id res chain seq x y z
N MET A 1 -31.29 -33.51 -58.39
CA MET A 1 -32.37 -33.16 -57.43
C MET A 1 -33.22 -32.08 -58.07
N ALA A 2 -34.54 -32.23 -57.98
CA ALA A 2 -35.55 -31.60 -58.83
C ALA A 2 -35.44 -30.06 -58.89
N ALA A 3 -35.14 -29.55 -60.08
CA ALA A 3 -35.36 -28.16 -60.45
C ALA A 3 -36.78 -28.05 -61.01
N THR A 4 -37.70 -27.47 -60.24
CA THR A 4 -39.01 -27.05 -60.72
C THR A 4 -38.80 -25.94 -61.76
N SER A 5 -38.81 -26.33 -63.03
CA SER A 5 -38.89 -25.44 -64.19
C SER A 5 -40.16 -24.59 -64.08
N LYS A 6 -40.04 -23.33 -63.61
CA LYS A 6 -41.10 -22.33 -63.78
C LYS A 6 -41.32 -22.11 -65.27
N GLY A 7 -42.54 -22.40 -65.72
CA GLY A 7 -42.92 -22.37 -67.14
C GLY A 7 -42.66 -21.01 -67.78
N GLY A 8 -42.01 -21.02 -68.94
CA GLY A 8 -41.90 -19.84 -69.79
C GLY A 8 -43.27 -19.43 -70.35
N PRO A 9 -43.45 -18.16 -70.76
CA PRO A 9 -44.77 -17.63 -71.09
C PRO A 9 -45.34 -18.36 -72.31
N THR A 10 -46.51 -18.97 -72.22
CA THR A 10 -47.22 -19.60 -73.35
C THR A 10 -48.21 -18.61 -73.96
N GLY A 11 -47.69 -17.49 -74.49
CA GLY A 11 -48.44 -16.42 -75.15
C GLY A 11 -47.72 -15.89 -76.39
N ASP A 12 -48.42 -15.08 -77.19
CA ASP A 12 -47.99 -14.49 -78.46
C ASP A 12 -46.56 -13.89 -78.39
N TYR A 13 -45.76 -13.99 -79.47
CA TYR A 13 -44.33 -13.65 -79.46
C TYR A 13 -44.04 -12.20 -79.01
N ARG A 14 -44.97 -11.27 -79.22
CA ARG A 14 -44.88 -9.89 -78.74
C ARG A 14 -44.93 -9.76 -77.22
N GLN A 15 -45.71 -10.61 -76.54
CA GLN A 15 -45.80 -10.63 -75.07
C GLN A 15 -44.54 -11.20 -74.43
N ARG A 16 -43.88 -12.18 -75.08
CA ARG A 16 -42.56 -12.64 -74.66
C ARG A 16 -41.50 -11.54 -74.78
N LEU A 17 -41.54 -10.76 -75.86
CA LEU A 17 -40.60 -9.65 -76.07
C LEU A 17 -40.80 -8.52 -75.04
N SER A 18 -42.03 -8.18 -74.67
CA SER A 18 -42.28 -7.19 -73.62
C SER A 18 -41.77 -7.69 -72.27
N TYR A 19 -42.06 -8.95 -71.91
CA TYR A 19 -41.56 -9.56 -70.68
C TYR A 19 -40.02 -9.53 -70.59
N PHE A 20 -39.30 -9.84 -71.67
CA PHE A 20 -37.84 -9.76 -71.67
C PHE A 20 -37.33 -8.33 -71.48
N LYS A 21 -37.98 -7.33 -72.08
CA LYS A 21 -37.63 -5.92 -71.90
C LYS A 21 -37.84 -5.45 -70.47
N ASP A 22 -38.95 -5.83 -69.86
CA ASP A 22 -39.25 -5.49 -68.47
C ASP A 22 -38.23 -6.16 -67.52
N THR A 23 -37.88 -7.43 -67.78
CA THR A 23 -36.86 -8.15 -66.99
C THR A 23 -35.47 -7.53 -67.14
N ASP A 24 -35.10 -7.08 -68.34
CA ASP A 24 -33.80 -6.42 -68.56
C ASP A 24 -33.77 -5.00 -68.00
N ALA A 25 -34.92 -4.30 -67.95
CA ALA A 25 -35.05 -3.03 -67.24
C ALA A 25 -34.85 -3.22 -65.72
N GLU A 26 -35.51 -4.21 -65.12
CA GLU A 26 -35.33 -4.57 -63.69
C GLU A 26 -33.88 -4.94 -63.37
N LYS A 27 -33.22 -5.73 -64.24
CA LYS A 27 -31.80 -6.05 -64.07
C LYS A 27 -30.92 -4.80 -64.16
N ASN A 28 -31.18 -3.91 -65.11
CA ASN A 28 -30.40 -2.69 -65.27
C ASN A 28 -30.58 -1.74 -64.07
N GLU A 29 -31.79 -1.66 -63.51
CA GLU A 29 -32.06 -0.92 -62.28
C GLU A 29 -31.28 -1.50 -61.09
N MET A 30 -31.32 -2.82 -60.91
CA MET A 30 -30.55 -3.51 -59.88
C MET A 30 -29.03 -3.32 -60.05
N VAL A 31 -28.54 -3.35 -61.29
CA VAL A 31 -27.11 -3.13 -61.58
C VAL A 31 -26.71 -1.69 -61.24
N ASN A 32 -27.53 -0.70 -61.56
CA ASN A 32 -27.26 0.69 -61.22
C ASN A 32 -27.26 0.91 -59.69
N GLU A 33 -28.22 0.33 -58.97
CA GLU A 33 -28.26 0.38 -57.51
C GLU A 33 -27.01 -0.25 -56.88
N LEU A 34 -26.56 -1.40 -57.41
CA LEU A 34 -25.34 -2.05 -56.96
C LEU A 34 -24.09 -1.21 -57.24
N ILE A 35 -24.02 -0.52 -58.38
CA ILE A 35 -22.92 0.38 -58.70
C ILE A 35 -22.89 1.56 -57.72
N GLU A 36 -24.04 2.19 -57.47
CA GLU A 36 -24.14 3.31 -56.53
C GLU A 36 -23.74 2.90 -55.11
N ASN A 37 -24.22 1.75 -54.64
CA ASN A 37 -23.84 1.18 -53.35
C ASN A 37 -22.34 0.88 -53.26
N LEU A 38 -21.73 0.37 -54.32
CA LEU A 38 -20.28 0.13 -54.38
C LEU A 38 -19.48 1.43 -54.37
N GLU A 39 -19.95 2.47 -55.05
CA GLU A 39 -19.29 3.78 -55.06
C GLU A 39 -19.36 4.46 -53.69
N ASN A 40 -20.51 4.40 -53.03
CA ASN A 40 -20.72 4.96 -51.70
C ASN A 40 -19.87 4.21 -50.66
N ALA A 41 -19.90 2.87 -50.65
CA ALA A 41 -19.05 2.07 -49.79
C ALA A 41 -17.56 2.35 -50.02
N ARG A 42 -17.14 2.62 -51.26
CA ARG A 42 -15.75 2.99 -51.59
C ARG A 42 -15.39 4.40 -51.10
N LYS A 43 -16.32 5.37 -51.16
CA LYS A 43 -16.12 6.71 -50.58
C LYS A 43 -15.96 6.63 -49.06
N GLU A 44 -16.85 5.91 -48.38
CA GLU A 44 -16.76 5.67 -46.94
C GLU A 44 -15.44 5.00 -46.56
N CYS A 45 -15.04 3.93 -47.25
CA CYS A 45 -13.78 3.25 -46.96
C CYS A 45 -12.57 4.18 -47.13
N ARG A 46 -12.59 5.08 -48.13
CA ARG A 46 -11.53 6.08 -48.30
C ARG A 46 -11.50 7.09 -47.16
N GLN A 47 -12.65 7.59 -46.75
CA GLN A 47 -12.75 8.56 -45.66
C GLN A 47 -12.27 7.98 -44.33
N ILE A 48 -12.77 6.78 -43.98
CA ILE A 48 -12.33 6.04 -42.78
C ILE A 48 -10.82 5.76 -42.83
N SER A 49 -10.26 5.46 -44.01
CA SER A 49 -8.82 5.24 -44.15
C SER A 49 -8.00 6.50 -43.86
N LEU A 50 -8.46 7.67 -44.33
CA LEU A 50 -7.81 8.95 -44.05
C LEU A 50 -7.91 9.32 -42.57
N ASP A 51 -9.08 9.16 -41.96
CA ASP A 51 -9.29 9.44 -40.53
C ASP A 51 -8.41 8.51 -39.66
N LEU A 52 -8.33 7.23 -40.02
CA LEU A 52 -7.46 6.27 -39.34
C LEU A 52 -5.98 6.63 -39.46
N GLU A 53 -5.54 7.13 -40.62
CA GLU A 53 -4.17 7.61 -40.81
C GLU A 53 -3.87 8.85 -39.97
N SER A 54 -4.79 9.81 -39.91
CA SER A 54 -4.70 11.00 -39.05
C SER A 54 -4.57 10.62 -37.58
N GLU A 55 -5.48 9.78 -37.07
CA GLU A 55 -5.48 9.26 -35.71
C GLU A 55 -4.19 8.50 -35.35
N ARG A 56 -3.68 7.71 -36.30
CA ARG A 56 -2.40 7.00 -36.12
C ARG A 56 -1.23 7.98 -36.04
N ALA A 57 -1.23 9.04 -36.85
CA ALA A 57 -0.20 10.06 -36.84
C ALA A 57 -0.21 10.83 -35.51
N GLU A 58 -1.39 11.24 -35.03
CA GLU A 58 -1.55 11.93 -33.75
C GLU A 58 -1.14 11.04 -32.58
N ARG A 59 -1.57 9.77 -32.56
CA ARG A 59 -1.14 8.82 -31.53
C ARG A 59 0.38 8.68 -31.49
N ARG A 60 1.05 8.56 -32.64
CA ARG A 60 2.52 8.49 -32.70
C ARG A 60 3.15 9.77 -32.17
N ARG A 61 2.60 10.93 -32.51
CA ARG A 61 3.08 12.23 -32.01
C ARG A 61 2.92 12.34 -30.50
N HIS A 62 1.78 11.93 -29.96
CA HIS A 62 1.55 11.90 -28.51
C HIS A 62 2.47 10.90 -27.80
N GLN A 63 2.65 9.70 -28.36
CA GLN A 63 3.62 8.72 -27.85
C GLN A 63 5.04 9.29 -27.83
N GLY A 64 5.47 9.95 -28.91
CA GLY A 64 6.77 10.62 -28.97
C GLY A 64 6.93 11.72 -27.92
N ARG A 65 5.90 12.56 -27.71
CA ARG A 65 5.91 13.57 -26.64
C ARG A 65 5.97 12.97 -25.24
N VAL A 66 5.24 11.87 -24.99
CA VAL A 66 5.28 11.18 -23.69
C VAL A 66 6.67 10.59 -23.46
N GLU A 67 7.25 9.93 -24.45
CA GLU A 67 8.60 9.37 -24.36
C GLU A 67 9.66 10.47 -24.14
N GLU A 68 9.56 11.59 -24.87
CA GLU A 68 10.42 12.75 -24.69
C GLU A 68 10.30 13.31 -23.26
N LEU A 69 9.08 13.55 -22.78
CA LEU A 69 8.85 14.04 -21.42
C LEU A 69 9.35 13.04 -20.37
N GLU A 70 9.14 11.74 -20.57
CA GLU A 70 9.67 10.70 -19.70
C GLU A 70 11.19 10.73 -19.66
N THR A 71 11.87 10.89 -20.80
CA THR A 71 13.34 10.99 -20.85
C THR A 71 13.86 12.23 -20.13
N LEU A 72 13.21 13.40 -20.34
CA LEU A 72 13.56 14.65 -19.65
C LEU A 72 13.31 14.56 -18.14
N THR A 73 12.37 13.72 -17.74
CA THR A 73 11.95 13.57 -16.36
C THR A 73 12.72 12.47 -15.63
N ARG A 74 13.28 11.51 -16.39
CA ARG A 74 14.02 10.37 -15.88
C ARG A 74 15.23 10.86 -15.07
N GLY A 75 15.32 10.42 -13.83
CA GLY A 75 16.46 10.76 -12.95
C GLY A 75 16.49 12.17 -12.40
N ARG A 76 15.40 12.95 -12.56
CA ARG A 76 15.28 14.27 -11.93
C ARG A 76 14.43 14.26 -10.67
N GLY A 77 14.13 13.07 -10.14
CA GLY A 77 13.41 12.91 -8.88
C GLY A 77 14.29 13.22 -7.66
N PHE A 78 13.66 13.64 -6.58
CA PHE A 78 14.33 13.77 -5.29
C PHE A 78 13.46 13.24 -4.15
N VAL A 79 14.11 12.93 -3.03
CA VAL A 79 13.49 12.58 -1.76
C VAL A 79 13.78 13.68 -0.77
N LEU A 80 12.75 14.14 -0.08
CA LEU A 80 12.88 15.14 0.97
C LEU A 80 12.95 14.48 2.33
N VAL A 81 13.83 14.95 3.20
CA VAL A 81 13.92 14.55 4.59
C VAL A 81 13.78 15.82 5.43
N LEU A 82 12.70 15.90 6.19
CA LEU A 82 12.44 16.99 7.13
C LEU A 82 12.70 16.49 8.54
N ILE A 83 13.53 17.20 9.29
CA ILE A 83 13.89 16.84 10.66
C ILE A 83 13.63 18.05 11.55
N ASP A 84 12.83 17.83 12.58
CA ASP A 84 12.76 18.72 13.72
C ASP A 84 13.90 18.39 14.67
N ALA A 85 15.02 19.10 14.53
CA ALA A 85 16.24 18.79 15.26
C ALA A 85 16.28 19.39 16.67
N ASP A 86 15.28 20.21 17.05
CA ASP A 86 15.12 20.71 18.42
C ASP A 86 14.56 19.64 19.35
N ALA A 87 13.82 18.68 18.82
CA ALA A 87 13.23 17.60 19.59
C ALA A 87 14.27 16.60 20.09
N ASP A 88 14.18 16.22 21.36
CA ASP A 88 15.11 15.29 22.02
C ASP A 88 15.31 13.96 21.27
N ASP A 89 14.26 13.49 20.59
CA ASP A 89 14.22 12.25 19.81
C ASP A 89 15.02 12.29 18.50
N TYR A 90 15.29 13.49 17.96
CA TYR A 90 15.99 13.69 16.69
C TYR A 90 17.33 14.43 16.86
N ILE A 91 17.76 14.67 18.09
CA ILE A 91 19.09 15.23 18.40
C ILE A 91 20.17 14.27 17.88
N PHE A 92 21.15 14.81 17.16
CA PHE A 92 22.30 14.05 16.67
C PHE A 92 23.12 13.44 17.81
N ARG A 93 23.69 12.26 17.58
CA ARG A 93 24.41 11.51 18.63
C ARG A 93 25.61 12.27 19.17
N GLU A 94 25.91 12.05 20.45
CA GLU A 94 27.07 12.62 21.15
C GLU A 94 28.39 12.43 20.38
N ARG A 95 28.59 11.25 19.76
CA ARG A 95 29.80 10.96 18.96
C ARG A 95 30.04 11.94 17.80
N PHE A 96 28.97 12.59 17.32
CA PHE A 96 29.02 13.60 16.28
C PHE A 96 29.07 15.01 16.85
N LEU A 97 28.37 15.27 17.95
CA LEU A 97 28.34 16.58 18.59
C LEU A 97 29.65 16.94 19.30
N ASN A 98 30.37 15.93 19.83
CA ASN A 98 31.64 16.09 20.54
C ASN A 98 32.88 15.96 19.66
N LYS A 99 32.71 15.61 18.37
CA LYS A 99 33.77 15.77 17.38
C LYS A 99 33.72 17.21 16.89
N ASP A 100 34.87 17.84 16.76
CA ASP A 100 35.00 19.19 16.23
C ASP A 100 34.70 19.18 14.71
N ASP A 101 35.54 19.75 13.84
CA ASP A 101 35.26 19.96 12.40
C ASP A 101 34.81 18.74 11.57
N GLY A 102 34.98 17.51 12.09
CA GLY A 102 34.56 16.26 11.46
C GLY A 102 33.19 15.72 11.87
N GLY A 103 32.56 16.27 12.92
CA GLY A 103 31.33 15.75 13.51
C GLY A 103 30.13 15.80 12.57
N GLY A 104 29.82 16.99 12.03
CA GLY A 104 28.71 17.19 11.11
C GLY A 104 28.93 16.50 9.76
N LYS A 105 30.17 16.44 9.27
CA LYS A 105 30.51 15.66 8.06
C LYS A 105 30.16 14.18 8.23
N GLY A 106 30.55 13.59 9.36
CA GLY A 106 30.24 12.19 9.67
C GLY A 106 28.74 11.94 9.81
N ALA A 107 28.02 12.84 10.45
CA ALA A 107 26.57 12.74 10.59
C ALA A 107 25.85 12.81 9.23
N ALA A 108 26.27 13.73 8.35
CA ALA A 108 25.72 13.84 7.00
C ALA A 108 25.98 12.58 6.17
N ASP A 109 27.19 12.02 6.22
CA ASP A 109 27.53 10.80 5.48
C ASP A 109 26.72 9.59 5.96
N GLU A 110 26.56 9.42 7.27
CA GLU A 110 25.77 8.32 7.84
C GLU A 110 24.28 8.47 7.51
N LEU A 111 23.73 9.69 7.63
CA LEU A 111 22.33 9.97 7.27
C LEU A 111 22.09 9.68 5.79
N HIS A 112 22.98 10.14 4.91
CA HIS A 112 22.90 9.88 3.46
C HIS A 112 22.94 8.40 3.14
N ALA A 113 23.87 7.64 3.73
CA ALA A 113 23.97 6.20 3.54
C ALA A 113 22.69 5.48 3.99
N ARG A 114 22.16 5.83 5.17
CA ARG A 114 20.95 5.19 5.71
C ARG A 114 19.70 5.49 4.88
N ILE A 115 19.53 6.73 4.42
CA ILE A 115 18.42 7.08 3.53
C ILE A 115 18.55 6.33 2.20
N LYS A 116 19.75 6.23 1.63
CA LYS A 116 19.98 5.45 0.41
C LYS A 116 19.57 3.98 0.56
N ASP A 117 19.91 3.36 1.68
CA ASP A 117 19.51 1.97 1.95
C ASP A 117 18.00 1.85 2.11
N TYR A 118 17.35 2.80 2.80
CA TYR A 118 15.89 2.84 2.89
C TYR A 118 15.21 3.03 1.53
N LEU A 119 15.77 3.85 0.64
CA LEU A 119 15.24 4.01 -0.72
C LEU A 119 15.27 2.71 -1.54
N LYS A 120 16.28 1.86 -1.32
CA LYS A 120 16.32 0.52 -1.93
C LYS A 120 15.21 -0.38 -1.40
N GLU A 121 14.89 -0.31 -0.10
CA GLU A 121 13.77 -1.06 0.50
C GLU A 121 12.42 -0.63 -0.08
N LEU A 122 12.25 0.67 -0.35
CA LEU A 122 11.08 1.23 -1.03
C LEU A 122 11.01 0.91 -2.53
N LYS A 123 12.02 0.23 -3.10
CA LYS A 123 12.16 -0.02 -4.54
C LYS A 123 12.19 1.26 -5.38
N LEU A 124 12.70 2.35 -4.82
CA LEU A 124 13.00 3.58 -5.55
C LEU A 124 14.43 3.49 -6.13
N ASP A 125 14.65 4.13 -7.29
CA ASP A 125 15.97 4.23 -7.91
C ASP A 125 16.90 5.12 -7.08
N ALA A 126 17.54 4.54 -6.06
CA ALA A 126 18.39 5.24 -5.10
C ALA A 126 19.61 5.92 -5.74
N ASP A 127 20.10 5.42 -6.86
CA ASP A 127 21.27 5.97 -7.56
C ASP A 127 20.94 7.21 -8.39
N ASN A 128 19.70 7.31 -8.87
CA ASN A 128 19.25 8.38 -9.77
C ASN A 128 18.34 9.40 -9.05
N THR A 129 18.10 9.22 -7.76
CA THR A 129 17.26 10.09 -6.93
C THR A 129 18.14 10.95 -6.03
N LYS A 130 17.96 12.27 -6.09
CA LYS A 130 18.67 13.18 -5.19
C LYS A 130 18.06 13.16 -3.79
N ILE A 131 18.88 13.35 -2.76
CA ILE A 131 18.42 13.39 -1.37
C ILE A 131 18.56 14.82 -0.87
N VAL A 132 17.46 15.42 -0.45
CA VAL A 132 17.38 16.77 0.12
C VAL A 132 17.08 16.61 1.60
N VAL A 133 17.95 17.12 2.47
CA VAL A 133 17.75 17.08 3.93
C VAL A 133 17.62 18.50 4.43
N ARG A 134 16.58 18.77 5.22
CA ARG A 134 16.42 20.01 5.97
C ARG A 134 16.15 19.69 7.43
N ALA A 135 17.16 19.97 8.25
CA ALA A 135 17.08 19.91 9.70
C ALA A 135 16.90 21.33 10.24
N TYR A 136 15.87 21.51 11.06
CA TYR A 136 15.51 22.80 11.63
C TYR A 136 15.71 22.78 13.14
N ALA A 137 16.42 23.78 13.66
CA ALA A 137 16.64 23.92 15.09
C ALA A 137 16.89 25.38 15.50
N ASP A 138 16.63 25.71 16.75
CA ASP A 138 17.24 26.84 17.44
C ASP A 138 18.61 26.42 17.96
N VAL A 139 19.66 26.74 17.19
CA VAL A 139 21.03 26.29 17.50
C VAL A 139 21.49 26.73 18.88
N LYS A 140 21.06 27.91 19.35
CA LYS A 140 21.50 28.46 20.65
C LYS A 140 20.87 27.66 21.80
N ASN A 141 19.56 27.49 21.76
CA ASN A 141 18.84 26.76 22.80
C ASN A 141 19.17 25.26 22.77
N LEU A 142 19.27 24.66 21.58
CA LEU A 142 19.67 23.28 21.41
C LEU A 142 21.09 23.02 21.97
N GLN A 143 22.06 23.91 21.70
CA GLN A 143 23.40 23.77 22.26
C GLN A 143 23.39 23.88 23.80
N ALA A 144 22.64 24.82 24.37
CA ALA A 144 22.51 24.96 25.82
C ALA A 144 21.90 23.70 26.46
N THR A 145 20.85 23.14 25.85
CA THR A 145 20.20 21.90 26.28
C THR A 145 21.14 20.70 26.15
N CYS A 146 21.89 20.58 25.04
CA CYS A 146 22.85 19.50 24.85
C CYS A 146 24.00 19.54 25.88
N VAL A 147 24.48 20.73 26.24
CA VAL A 147 25.51 20.88 27.28
C VAL A 147 24.95 20.57 28.67
N LYS A 148 23.71 21.00 28.96
CA LYS A 148 23.04 20.72 30.24
C LYS A 148 22.79 19.22 30.43
N ASN A 149 22.39 18.52 29.37
CA ASN A 149 22.07 17.09 29.37
C ASN A 149 23.32 16.20 29.18
N GLY A 150 24.52 16.77 29.15
CA GLY A 150 25.78 16.02 29.01
C GLY A 150 26.04 15.45 27.60
N LYS A 151 25.16 15.70 26.62
CA LYS A 151 25.32 15.27 25.21
C LYS A 151 26.42 16.06 24.47
N MET A 152 26.81 17.23 24.99
CA MET A 152 27.89 18.06 24.45
C MET A 152 28.86 18.54 25.52
N LYS A 153 30.16 18.55 25.20
CA LYS A 153 31.19 19.19 26.03
C LYS A 153 31.07 20.71 25.95
N ARG A 154 31.35 21.41 27.05
CA ARG A 154 31.26 22.90 27.14
C ARG A 154 32.13 23.66 26.12
N GLY A 155 33.18 23.03 25.58
CA GLY A 155 34.05 23.62 24.55
C GLY A 155 33.62 23.32 23.10
N SER A 156 32.67 22.42 22.89
CA SER A 156 32.20 22.04 21.56
C SER A 156 31.12 23.02 21.08
N SER A 157 31.13 23.33 19.78
CA SER A 157 30.23 24.31 19.18
C SER A 157 29.27 23.65 18.20
N LEU A 158 27.97 23.77 18.47
CA LEU A 158 26.94 23.23 17.58
C LEU A 158 26.92 23.99 16.24
N ASN A 159 27.35 25.26 16.24
CA ASN A 159 27.57 26.03 15.02
C ASN A 159 28.65 25.41 14.12
N LEU A 160 29.71 24.85 14.70
CA LEU A 160 30.76 24.17 13.94
C LEU A 160 30.23 22.86 13.34
N PHE A 161 29.46 22.11 14.13
CA PHE A 161 28.73 20.93 13.66
C PHE A 161 27.82 21.30 12.48
N ALA A 162 26.93 22.27 12.62
CA ALA A 162 25.99 22.69 11.58
C ALA A 162 26.71 23.14 10.30
N ARG A 163 27.79 23.94 10.42
CA ARG A 163 28.63 24.34 9.27
C ARG A 163 29.22 23.12 8.56
N SER A 164 29.81 22.19 9.31
CA SER A 164 30.44 21.00 8.73
C SER A 164 29.43 20.03 8.11
N PHE A 165 28.20 19.98 8.64
CA PHE A 165 27.07 19.24 8.07
C PHE A 165 26.64 19.84 6.73
N ASN A 166 26.41 21.16 6.68
CA ASN A 166 25.98 21.88 5.48
C ASN A 166 27.02 21.83 4.35
N GLN A 167 28.30 21.81 4.71
CA GLN A 167 29.39 21.74 3.73
C GLN A 167 29.58 20.34 3.15
N ARG A 168 29.06 19.28 3.78
CA ARG A 168 29.39 17.90 3.39
C ARG A 168 28.62 17.44 2.16
N GLN A 169 27.32 17.73 2.10
CA GLN A 169 26.43 17.32 1.02
C GLN A 169 25.69 18.55 0.50
N GLY A 170 25.70 18.77 -0.83
CA GLY A 170 25.19 20.02 -1.42
C GLY A 170 23.69 20.28 -1.29
N LEU A 171 22.90 19.33 -0.77
CA LEU A 171 21.45 19.45 -0.55
C LEU A 171 21.06 19.19 0.91
N PHE A 172 22.03 19.26 1.82
CA PHE A 172 21.81 19.04 3.24
C PHE A 172 21.94 20.39 3.96
N ASP A 173 20.86 20.81 4.58
CA ASP A 173 20.77 22.09 5.27
C ASP A 173 20.39 21.84 6.73
N PHE A 174 21.27 22.25 7.63
CA PHE A 174 21.00 22.48 9.05
C PHE A 174 20.75 23.97 9.22
N VAL A 175 19.50 24.33 9.49
CA VAL A 175 19.00 25.70 9.46
C VAL A 175 18.73 26.17 10.88
N ASP A 176 19.46 27.20 11.30
CA ASP A 176 19.17 27.94 12.52
C ASP A 176 17.94 28.82 12.31
N ILE A 177 16.87 28.56 13.06
CA ILE A 177 15.63 29.34 13.02
C ILE A 177 15.67 30.48 14.05
N GLY A 178 16.58 30.40 15.02
CA GLY A 178 16.66 31.32 16.14
C GLY A 178 15.55 31.10 17.17
N ALA A 179 15.43 32.05 18.10
CA ALA A 179 14.57 31.92 19.26
C ALA A 179 13.08 32.03 18.91
N GLY A 180 12.35 30.94 19.08
CA GLY A 180 10.90 30.89 18.91
C GLY A 180 10.37 29.49 19.22
N LYS A 181 9.14 29.38 19.75
CA LYS A 181 8.56 28.08 20.11
C LYS A 181 7.88 27.36 18.93
N GLU A 182 7.38 28.11 17.95
CA GLU A 182 6.54 27.55 16.86
C GLU A 182 7.13 27.82 15.45
N GLU A 183 8.28 28.50 15.37
CA GLU A 183 8.87 28.90 14.08
C GLU A 183 9.40 27.69 13.30
N ALA A 184 9.96 26.70 13.99
CA ALA A 184 10.37 25.43 13.40
C ALA A 184 9.16 24.66 12.85
N ASP A 185 8.11 24.53 13.65
CA ASP A 185 6.90 23.81 13.26
C ASP A 185 6.21 24.43 12.06
N ASN A 186 6.12 25.75 12.02
CA ASN A 186 5.50 26.46 10.89
C ASN A 186 6.30 26.19 9.60
N LYS A 187 7.62 26.29 9.66
CA LYS A 187 8.50 26.07 8.50
C LYS A 187 8.48 24.62 8.02
N ILE A 188 8.45 23.66 8.95
CA ILE A 188 8.34 22.23 8.65
C ILE A 188 7.01 21.92 7.97
N ARG A 189 5.89 22.44 8.50
CA ARG A 189 4.56 22.27 7.92
C ARG A 189 4.49 22.81 6.49
N GLU A 190 4.85 24.08 6.29
CA GLU A 190 4.81 24.70 4.96
C GLU A 190 5.74 23.99 3.95
N CYS A 191 6.94 23.59 4.39
CA CYS A 191 7.83 22.78 3.55
C CYS A 191 7.19 21.45 3.17
N LEU A 192 6.57 20.74 4.11
CA LEU A 192 5.93 19.47 3.84
C LEU A 192 4.83 19.62 2.77
N SER A 193 3.93 20.60 2.91
CA SER A 193 2.87 20.86 1.94
C SER A 193 3.42 21.16 0.54
N PHE A 194 4.35 22.12 0.46
CA PHE A 194 4.92 22.57 -0.81
C PHE A 194 5.59 21.42 -1.58
N TYR A 195 6.37 20.58 -0.89
CA TYR A 195 7.09 19.49 -1.54
C TYR A 195 6.22 18.27 -1.84
N LEU A 196 5.17 18.01 -1.06
CA LEU A 196 4.23 16.93 -1.37
C LEU A 196 3.47 17.19 -2.67
N ASP A 197 3.12 18.45 -2.95
CA ASP A 197 2.44 18.81 -4.19
C ASP A 197 3.39 18.85 -5.40
N ASN A 198 4.71 18.84 -5.17
CA ASN A 198 5.70 18.74 -6.25
C ASN A 198 5.80 17.29 -6.78
N TRP A 199 5.56 17.14 -8.09
CA TRP A 199 5.61 15.86 -8.80
C TRP A 199 7.03 15.23 -8.87
N GLN A 200 8.08 16.04 -8.73
CA GLN A 200 9.48 15.59 -8.70
C GLN A 200 9.86 14.98 -7.34
N CYS A 201 9.20 15.38 -6.27
CA CYS A 201 9.43 14.82 -4.94
C CYS A 201 8.84 13.41 -4.88
N LYS A 202 9.65 12.36 -5.00
CA LYS A 202 9.14 10.99 -5.06
C LYS A 202 8.67 10.49 -3.70
N HIS A 203 9.33 10.94 -2.63
CA HIS A 203 9.06 10.49 -1.28
C HIS A 203 9.47 11.55 -0.25
N VAL A 204 8.81 11.55 0.91
CA VAL A 204 9.14 12.40 2.05
C VAL A 204 9.38 11.55 3.29
N VAL A 205 10.53 11.75 3.94
CA VAL A 205 10.83 11.23 5.27
C VAL A 205 10.61 12.36 6.28
N PHE A 206 9.75 12.12 7.26
CA PHE A 206 9.29 13.15 8.20
C PHE A 206 9.68 12.79 9.63
N GLY A 207 10.64 13.53 10.20
CA GLY A 207 11.16 13.36 11.55
C GLY A 207 10.74 14.50 12.48
N ALA A 208 9.45 14.62 12.73
CA ALA A 208 8.87 15.53 13.73
C ALA A 208 7.69 14.86 14.47
N CYS A 209 7.82 13.56 14.76
CA CYS A 209 6.70 12.73 15.27
C CYS A 209 6.55 12.71 16.81
N HIS A 210 7.26 13.60 17.50
CA HIS A 210 7.27 13.67 18.96
C HIS A 210 6.13 14.57 19.51
N ASP A 211 5.82 15.67 18.80
CA ASP A 211 4.77 16.60 19.19
C ASP A 211 3.40 16.24 18.61
N SER A 212 2.38 16.31 19.46
CA SER A 212 0.98 16.17 19.09
C SER A 212 0.47 17.26 18.15
N GLY A 213 1.15 18.42 18.11
CA GLY A 213 0.82 19.56 17.24
C GLY A 213 0.86 19.24 15.74
N TYR A 214 1.69 18.27 15.33
CA TYR A 214 1.73 17.80 13.95
C TYR A 214 0.58 16.86 13.57
N ALA A 215 -0.13 16.25 14.54
CA ALA A 215 -1.14 15.23 14.24
C ALA A 215 -2.35 15.76 13.44
N PRO A 216 -2.97 16.91 13.77
CA PRO A 216 -4.06 17.46 12.95
C PRO A 216 -3.61 17.77 11.52
N TYR A 217 -2.38 18.28 11.39
CA TYR A 217 -1.81 18.65 10.10
C TYR A 217 -1.49 17.42 9.24
N LEU A 218 -0.85 16.39 9.81
CA LEU A 218 -0.61 15.13 9.11
C LEU A 218 -1.92 14.40 8.78
N GLY A 219 -2.96 14.57 9.60
CA GLY A 219 -4.28 13.98 9.38
C GLY A 219 -4.90 14.35 8.03
N GLN A 220 -4.64 15.57 7.52
CA GLN A 220 -5.14 15.98 6.21
C GLN A 220 -4.54 15.18 5.04
N PHE A 221 -3.31 14.67 5.22
CA PHE A 221 -2.62 13.86 4.22
C PHE A 221 -2.89 12.36 4.41
N ALA A 222 -3.25 11.93 5.63
CA ALA A 222 -3.58 10.54 5.92
C ALA A 222 -4.86 10.08 5.20
N ALA A 223 -5.79 11.01 4.92
CA ALA A 223 -7.03 10.75 4.20
C ALA A 223 -6.81 10.45 2.70
N ASP A 224 -5.74 10.96 2.10
CA ASP A 224 -5.39 10.72 0.69
C ASP A 224 -4.36 9.56 0.59
N PRO A 225 -4.74 8.39 0.03
CA PRO A 225 -3.84 7.25 -0.10
C PRO A 225 -2.55 7.58 -0.87
N LEU A 226 -2.62 8.45 -1.88
CA LEU A 226 -1.47 8.79 -2.71
C LEU A 226 -0.44 9.63 -1.95
N LYS A 227 -0.90 10.55 -1.09
CA LYS A 227 -0.02 11.35 -0.23
C LYS A 227 0.48 10.54 0.96
N ARG A 228 -0.38 9.71 1.56
CA ARG A 228 -0.02 8.82 2.68
C ARG A 228 1.12 7.87 2.32
N ASP A 229 1.07 7.23 1.16
CA ASP A 229 2.13 6.29 0.73
C ASP A 229 3.47 6.98 0.42
N ARG A 230 3.44 8.29 0.09
CA ARG A 230 4.64 9.11 -0.15
C ARG A 230 5.28 9.65 1.12
N ILE A 231 4.64 9.51 2.28
CA ILE A 231 5.17 9.98 3.56
C ILE A 231 5.62 8.77 4.37
N THR A 232 6.85 8.81 4.88
CA THR A 232 7.31 7.89 5.92
C THR A 232 7.77 8.67 7.13
N LEU A 233 7.30 8.26 8.29
CA LEU A 233 7.70 8.83 9.55
C LEU A 233 9.06 8.28 9.99
N LEU A 234 9.94 9.17 10.42
CA LEU A 234 11.22 8.79 11.01
C LEU A 234 10.96 8.31 12.44
N GLN A 235 11.27 7.04 12.73
CA GLN A 235 11.01 6.49 14.05
C GLN A 235 12.07 6.98 15.05
N GLY A 236 11.67 7.88 15.94
CA GLY A 236 12.44 8.30 17.13
C GLY A 236 12.28 7.32 18.31
N VAL A 237 12.68 7.74 19.51
CA VAL A 237 12.44 6.96 20.75
C VAL A 237 10.95 6.93 21.06
N THR A 238 10.27 8.07 20.90
CA THR A 238 8.82 8.17 21.09
C THR A 238 8.13 8.59 19.80
N ILE A 239 6.95 8.02 19.56
CA ILE A 239 6.02 8.50 18.53
C ILE A 239 4.73 8.85 19.26
N HIS A 240 4.26 10.08 19.08
CA HIS A 240 3.04 10.50 19.75
C HIS A 240 1.84 9.63 19.31
N PRO A 241 1.03 9.06 20.23
CA PRO A 241 -0.04 8.11 19.89
C PRO A 241 -1.03 8.63 18.84
N ARG A 242 -1.32 9.94 18.84
CA ARG A 242 -2.19 10.57 17.83
C ARG A 242 -1.62 10.50 16.42
N ILE A 243 -0.30 10.60 16.26
CA ILE A 243 0.39 10.45 14.97
C ILE A 243 0.46 8.96 14.60
N ALA A 244 0.68 8.08 15.58
CA ALA A 244 0.66 6.65 15.38
C ALA A 244 -0.68 6.15 14.80
N ALA A 245 -1.79 6.71 15.29
CA ALA A 245 -3.14 6.39 14.84
C ALA A 245 -3.43 6.75 13.37
N LEU A 246 -2.64 7.64 12.74
CA LEU A 246 -2.84 8.05 11.34
C LEU A 246 -2.38 6.97 10.34
N GLY A 247 -1.63 5.97 10.79
CA GLY A 247 -1.26 4.80 9.98
C GLY A 247 -0.24 5.07 8.87
N PHE A 248 0.60 6.08 9.00
CA PHE A 248 1.73 6.25 8.09
C PHE A 248 2.75 5.10 8.23
N ARG A 249 3.60 4.93 7.21
CA ARG A 249 4.73 4.00 7.29
C ARG A 249 5.80 4.56 8.24
N TYR A 250 6.54 3.68 8.89
CA TYR A 250 7.69 4.03 9.73
C TYR A 250 8.97 3.48 9.12
N THR A 251 10.03 4.27 9.11
CA THR A 251 11.37 3.78 8.80
C THR A 251 11.93 3.00 9.99
N LEU A 252 12.61 1.88 9.74
CA LEU A 252 13.41 1.20 10.75
C LEU A 252 14.47 2.18 11.27
N LYS A 253 14.50 2.36 12.59
CA LYS A 253 15.39 3.23 13.39
C LYS A 253 16.70 3.59 12.68
N LEU A 254 17.14 4.84 12.83
CA LEU A 254 18.57 5.17 12.72
C LEU A 254 19.29 4.46 13.87
N ASP A 255 19.62 3.18 13.68
CA ASP A 255 19.90 2.17 14.72
C ASP A 255 20.75 2.71 15.87
N SER A 256 20.07 2.96 16.99
CA SER A 256 20.58 2.92 18.36
C SER A 256 21.55 1.73 18.47
N SER A 257 22.83 2.04 18.62
CA SER A 257 23.91 1.11 18.38
C SER A 257 24.09 0.17 19.56
N LEU A 258 23.38 -0.95 19.64
CA LEU A 258 23.62 -2.10 20.55
C LEU A 258 23.52 -1.81 22.07
N ILE A 259 23.82 -0.58 22.49
CA ILE A 259 23.94 -0.09 23.86
C ILE A 259 22.54 0.13 24.42
N ASP A 260 21.62 0.72 23.67
CA ASP A 260 20.23 0.87 24.13
C ASP A 260 19.51 -0.48 24.23
N ASP A 261 19.81 -1.43 23.32
CA ASP A 261 19.26 -2.79 23.40
C ASP A 261 19.88 -3.57 24.58
N ILE A 262 21.16 -3.34 24.88
CA ILE A 262 21.82 -3.91 26.08
C ILE A 262 21.27 -3.28 27.35
N ILE A 263 21.11 -1.96 27.41
CA ILE A 263 20.57 -1.25 28.57
C ILE A 263 19.13 -1.70 28.83
N ASN A 264 18.30 -1.77 27.78
CA ASN A 264 16.94 -2.27 27.91
C ASN A 264 16.90 -3.74 28.32
N ALA A 265 17.76 -4.60 27.77
CA ALA A 265 17.84 -6.00 28.18
C ALA A 265 18.31 -6.17 29.63
N VAL A 266 19.31 -5.40 30.07
CA VAL A 266 19.83 -5.41 31.44
C VAL A 266 18.76 -4.93 32.41
N ASN A 267 18.07 -3.83 32.10
CA ASN A 267 16.98 -3.32 32.94
C ASN A 267 15.83 -4.34 33.04
N ILE A 268 15.43 -4.99 31.93
CA ILE A 268 14.42 -6.06 31.96
C ILE A 268 14.86 -7.23 32.86
N ILE A 269 16.12 -7.66 32.77
CA ILE A 269 16.65 -8.75 33.60
C ILE A 269 16.71 -8.32 35.08
N ILE A 270 17.10 -7.08 35.38
CA ILE A 270 17.12 -6.55 36.74
C ILE A 270 15.71 -6.63 37.34
N TYR A 271 14.68 -6.13 36.66
CA TYR A 271 13.30 -6.19 37.16
C TYR A 271 12.82 -7.64 37.32
N GLN A 272 13.14 -8.55 36.38
CA GLN A 272 12.77 -9.97 36.49
C GLN A 272 13.47 -10.69 37.65
N VAL A 273 14.73 -10.35 37.93
CA VAL A 273 15.48 -10.95 39.04
C VAL A 273 15.01 -10.39 40.38
N VAL A 274 14.72 -9.09 40.45
CA VAL A 274 14.17 -8.43 41.64
C VAL A 274 12.78 -9.00 41.97
N GLU A 275 11.89 -9.12 40.98
CA GLU A 275 10.56 -9.73 41.13
C GLU A 275 10.66 -11.24 41.47
N GLY A 276 11.60 -11.96 40.84
CA GLY A 276 11.90 -13.36 41.15
C GLY A 276 12.46 -13.57 42.57
N LEU A 277 13.23 -12.60 43.06
CA LEU A 277 13.78 -12.60 44.43
C LEU A 277 12.70 -12.28 45.45
N GLU A 278 11.85 -11.29 45.18
CA GLU A 278 10.71 -10.94 46.04
C GLU A 278 9.75 -12.13 46.16
N THR A 279 9.33 -12.69 45.04
CA THR A 279 8.48 -13.88 45.01
C THR A 279 9.16 -15.05 45.69
N GLY A 280 10.46 -15.28 45.46
CA GLY A 280 11.23 -16.33 46.12
C GLY A 280 11.31 -16.18 47.64
N LEU A 281 11.61 -14.97 48.14
CA LEU A 281 11.71 -14.68 49.57
C LEU A 281 10.36 -14.73 50.27
N LEU A 282 9.28 -14.35 49.59
CA LEU A 282 7.91 -14.48 50.10
C LEU A 282 7.41 -15.94 50.17
N HIS A 283 7.98 -16.85 49.37
CA HIS A 283 7.63 -18.27 49.39
C HIS A 283 8.41 -19.09 50.44
N ILE A 284 9.50 -18.57 51.00
CA ILE A 284 10.29 -19.25 52.04
C ILE A 284 9.67 -18.92 53.41
N PRO A 285 9.47 -19.90 54.31
CA PRO A 285 8.88 -19.62 55.62
C PRO A 285 9.76 -18.64 56.41
N PRO A 286 9.17 -17.63 57.08
CA PRO A 286 9.91 -16.53 57.72
C PRO A 286 10.94 -16.99 58.76
N ARG A 287 10.74 -18.17 59.37
CA ARG A 287 11.68 -18.78 60.33
C ARG A 287 13.02 -19.17 59.71
N GLU A 288 13.05 -19.57 58.45
CA GLU A 288 14.26 -19.94 57.73
C GLU A 288 15.04 -18.72 57.21
N LEU A 289 14.33 -17.60 56.98
CA LEU A 289 14.93 -16.28 56.71
C LEU A 289 15.49 -15.61 57.98
N GLY A 290 15.33 -16.22 59.16
CA GLY A 290 15.81 -15.69 60.43
C GLY A 290 14.82 -14.76 61.14
N PHE A 291 13.61 -14.55 60.62
CA PHE A 291 12.55 -13.86 61.35
C PHE A 291 12.10 -14.76 62.52
N ARG A 292 12.45 -14.37 63.73
CA ARG A 292 12.07 -15.08 64.96
C ARG A 292 10.59 -14.84 65.23
N ALA A 293 9.79 -15.91 65.09
CA ALA A 293 8.44 -15.91 65.64
C ALA A 293 8.54 -16.12 67.15
N ASP A 294 8.40 -15.06 67.93
CA ASP A 294 8.34 -15.14 69.39
C ASP A 294 7.13 -15.99 69.80
N HIS A 295 7.39 -17.24 70.15
CA HIS A 295 6.46 -18.05 70.93
C HIS A 295 6.90 -18.01 72.39
N SER A 296 6.23 -17.14 73.14
CA SER A 296 5.58 -17.43 74.42
C SER A 296 5.72 -16.29 75.42
N SER A 297 4.57 -15.80 75.86
CA SER A 297 4.39 -15.18 77.16
C SER A 297 4.91 -16.12 78.26
N THR A 298 5.70 -15.61 79.22
CA THR A 298 5.52 -15.83 80.67
C THR A 298 6.51 -14.99 81.51
N SER A 299 5.93 -14.23 82.46
CA SER A 299 6.43 -13.69 83.74
C SER A 299 7.37 -12.47 83.86
N LEU A 300 6.79 -11.38 84.42
CA LEU A 300 7.25 -10.31 85.34
C LEU A 300 8.64 -9.66 85.12
N SER A 301 8.81 -8.33 85.12
CA SER A 301 8.35 -7.33 86.10
C SER A 301 8.54 -5.86 85.64
N THR A 302 7.56 -5.01 86.00
CA THR A 302 7.59 -3.56 86.34
C THR A 302 8.47 -2.52 85.61
N GLN A 303 7.76 -1.46 85.18
CA GLN A 303 8.11 -0.02 85.11
C GLN A 303 9.13 0.43 84.05
N ASP A 304 8.67 1.11 82.98
CA ASP A 304 8.54 2.57 82.91
C ASP A 304 8.01 3.04 81.54
N ALA A 305 7.38 4.21 81.53
CA ALA A 305 6.66 4.78 80.40
C ALA A 305 7.56 5.58 79.42
N SER A 306 7.01 5.78 78.21
CA SER A 306 7.37 6.76 77.15
C SER A 306 8.30 6.33 76.01
N ASN A 307 7.71 5.76 74.95
CA ASN A 307 7.82 6.20 73.54
C ASN A 307 7.55 5.06 72.56
N GLY A 308 6.72 5.35 71.54
CA GLY A 308 6.67 4.61 70.27
C GLY A 308 6.12 3.19 70.35
N SER A 309 4.82 3.03 70.10
CA SER A 309 4.25 1.78 69.62
C SER A 309 4.99 1.32 68.36
N THR A 310 5.93 0.39 68.53
CA THR A 310 6.55 -0.31 67.42
C THR A 310 5.96 -1.71 67.44
N GLU A 311 4.88 -1.90 66.68
CA GLU A 311 4.41 -3.25 66.32
C GLU A 311 5.59 -4.02 65.69
N PRO A 312 5.69 -5.35 65.90
CA PRO A 312 6.72 -6.15 65.26
C PRO A 312 6.62 -5.97 63.74
N PRO A 313 7.73 -5.72 63.02
CA PRO A 313 7.67 -5.47 61.59
C PRO A 313 7.12 -6.70 60.89
N ASP A 314 6.05 -6.52 60.11
CA ASP A 314 5.53 -7.56 59.24
C ASP A 314 6.67 -8.02 58.33
N PRO A 315 7.04 -9.32 58.33
CA PRO A 315 8.21 -9.81 57.61
C PRO A 315 8.07 -9.58 56.09
N THR A 316 6.84 -9.51 55.57
CA THR A 316 6.55 -9.18 54.18
C THR A 316 6.92 -7.74 53.84
N ALA A 317 6.56 -6.77 54.69
CA ALA A 317 6.84 -5.35 54.47
C ALA A 317 8.34 -5.03 54.61
N GLU A 318 9.07 -5.78 55.44
CA GLU A 318 10.53 -5.62 55.55
C GLU A 318 11.26 -6.18 54.33
N ILE A 319 10.79 -7.31 53.78
CA ILE A 319 11.29 -7.89 52.53
C ILE A 319 11.02 -6.94 51.35
N GLU A 320 9.79 -6.44 51.20
CA GLU A 320 9.41 -5.49 50.14
C GLU A 320 10.28 -4.21 50.18
N ASN A 321 10.46 -3.62 51.38
CA ASN A 321 11.31 -2.44 51.54
C ASN A 321 12.80 -2.73 51.27
N GLY A 322 13.27 -3.93 51.62
CA GLY A 322 14.64 -4.38 51.35
C GLY A 322 14.90 -4.58 49.86
N VAL A 323 13.97 -5.25 49.17
CA VAL A 323 14.01 -5.50 47.72
C VAL A 323 13.93 -4.17 46.94
N HIS A 324 13.07 -3.25 47.34
CA HIS A 324 12.96 -1.93 46.69
C HIS A 324 14.21 -1.05 46.88
N ARG A 325 14.86 -1.11 48.06
CA ARG A 325 16.16 -0.45 48.26
C ARG A 325 17.26 -1.07 47.40
N LEU A 326 17.23 -2.39 47.20
CA LEU A 326 18.18 -3.10 46.37
C LEU A 326 17.98 -2.78 44.88
N GLU A 327 16.73 -2.69 44.42
CA GLU A 327 16.36 -2.20 43.08
C GLU A 327 16.91 -0.78 42.84
N THR A 328 16.66 0.14 43.77
CA THR A 328 17.16 1.53 43.69
C THR A 328 18.70 1.59 43.63
N LEU A 329 19.39 0.70 44.35
CA LEU A 329 20.86 0.63 44.33
C LEU A 329 21.39 0.01 43.04
N LEU A 330 20.71 -0.99 42.46
CA LEU A 330 21.07 -1.59 41.18
C LEU A 330 20.84 -0.63 40.01
N GLU A 331 19.80 0.19 40.06
CA GLU A 331 19.56 1.26 39.09
C GLU A 331 20.64 2.37 39.15
N ALA A 332 21.15 2.68 40.35
CA ALA A 332 22.19 3.69 40.55
C ALA A 332 23.61 3.19 40.24
N THR A 333 23.85 1.88 40.32
CA THR A 333 25.18 1.28 40.07
C THR A 333 25.28 0.79 38.63
N ASN A 334 25.93 1.57 37.77
CA ASN A 334 26.39 1.12 36.45
C ASN A 334 27.43 -0.01 36.64
N LEU A 335 26.97 -1.26 36.77
CA LEU A 335 27.78 -2.44 37.05
C LEU A 335 28.76 -2.73 35.89
N GLN A 336 30.01 -2.30 36.04
CA GLN A 336 31.13 -2.88 35.32
C GLN A 336 31.46 -4.23 35.94
N LEU A 337 30.86 -5.31 35.40
CA LEU A 337 31.28 -6.66 35.75
C LEU A 337 32.72 -6.90 35.26
N PRO A 338 33.61 -7.46 36.10
CA PRO A 338 34.95 -7.83 35.68
C PRO A 338 34.87 -8.95 34.64
N LEU A 339 35.61 -8.81 33.54
CA LEU A 339 35.76 -9.83 32.52
C LEU A 339 36.26 -11.13 33.17
N SER A 340 35.44 -12.17 33.11
CA SER A 340 35.87 -13.51 33.50
C SER A 340 36.93 -14.04 32.52
N PRO A 341 37.85 -14.92 32.96
CA PRO A 341 38.96 -15.45 32.14
C PRO A 341 38.52 -16.41 31.02
N SER A 342 37.22 -16.54 30.77
CA SER A 342 36.63 -17.25 29.62
C SER A 342 36.09 -16.25 28.58
N ALA A 343 36.86 -15.21 28.28
CA ALA A 343 36.50 -14.24 27.26
C ALA A 343 36.50 -14.92 25.87
N PRO A 344 35.39 -14.88 25.12
CA PRO A 344 35.31 -15.52 23.81
C PRO A 344 36.27 -14.83 22.83
N THR A 345 37.21 -15.60 22.30
CA THR A 345 38.12 -15.16 21.22
C THR A 345 37.30 -14.64 20.03
N PRO A 346 37.79 -13.63 19.29
CA PRO A 346 37.06 -13.04 18.16
C PRO A 346 36.63 -14.09 17.11
N GLU A 347 37.40 -15.16 16.95
CA GLU A 347 37.07 -16.28 16.06
C GLU A 347 35.86 -17.09 16.55
N SER A 348 35.75 -17.33 17.87
CA SER A 348 34.59 -18.01 18.47
C SER A 348 33.31 -17.17 18.29
N ILE A 349 33.43 -15.85 18.35
CA ILE A 349 32.31 -14.92 18.12
C ILE A 349 31.86 -14.95 16.66
N LEU A 350 32.80 -14.97 15.71
CA LEU A 350 32.48 -15.09 14.28
C LEU A 350 31.82 -16.43 13.96
N LEU A 351 32.31 -17.51 14.56
CA LEU A 351 31.74 -18.85 14.41
C LEU A 351 30.31 -18.90 14.99
N LEU A 352 30.10 -18.36 16.20
CA LEU A 352 28.76 -18.26 16.78
C LEU A 352 27.82 -17.41 15.93
N ARG A 353 28.28 -16.28 15.37
CA ARG A 353 27.48 -15.44 14.47
C ARG A 353 27.08 -16.19 13.21
N ARG A 354 28.00 -16.94 12.61
CA ARG A 354 27.70 -17.79 11.45
C ARG A 354 26.70 -18.88 11.81
N LYS A 355 26.90 -19.56 12.95
CA LYS A 355 25.99 -20.60 13.44
C LYS A 355 24.59 -20.02 13.70
N LEU A 356 24.50 -18.83 14.26
CA LEU A 356 23.25 -18.12 14.53
C LEU A 356 22.53 -17.72 13.21
N GLN A 357 23.28 -17.26 12.21
CA GLN A 357 22.71 -17.00 10.89
C GLN A 357 22.14 -18.27 10.24
N GLU A 358 22.88 -19.37 10.29
CA GLU A 358 22.42 -20.65 9.75
C GLU A 358 21.22 -21.22 10.54
N THR A 359 21.19 -21.09 11.87
CA THR A 359 20.03 -21.51 12.66
C THR A 359 18.82 -20.62 12.42
N ARG A 360 18.98 -19.31 12.18
CA ARG A 360 17.88 -18.42 11.80
C ARG A 360 17.31 -18.79 10.43
N LYS A 361 18.16 -19.05 9.43
CA LYS A 361 17.72 -19.53 8.10
C LYS A 361 16.94 -20.84 8.22
N LEU A 362 17.48 -21.80 8.97
CA LEU A 362 16.83 -23.08 9.24
C LEU A 362 15.47 -22.88 9.93
N ASN A 363 15.40 -22.04 10.96
CA ASN A 363 14.16 -21.78 11.70
C ASN A 363 13.10 -21.09 10.80
N GLN A 364 13.50 -20.18 9.91
CA GLN A 364 12.60 -19.58 8.94
C GLN A 364 12.03 -20.62 7.96
N ALA A 365 12.88 -21.51 7.44
CA ALA A 365 12.45 -22.60 6.57
C ALA A 365 11.49 -23.55 7.31
N LEU A 366 11.85 -23.96 8.54
CA LEU A 366 11.01 -24.81 9.38
C LEU A 366 9.66 -24.17 9.69
N ARG A 367 9.61 -22.87 9.99
CA ARG A 367 8.36 -22.14 10.21
C ARG A 367 7.51 -22.07 8.95
N SER A 368 8.11 -21.84 7.79
CA SER A 368 7.38 -21.89 6.52
C SER A 368 6.79 -23.27 6.26
N THR A 369 7.56 -24.34 6.46
CA THR A 369 7.07 -25.72 6.33
C THR A 369 6.03 -26.07 7.38
N HIS A 370 6.19 -25.59 8.62
CA HIS A 370 5.23 -25.80 9.68
C HIS A 370 3.90 -25.11 9.36
N ASN A 371 3.94 -23.88 8.85
CA ASN A 371 2.74 -23.15 8.41
C ASN A 371 2.06 -23.84 7.22
N GLN A 372 2.83 -24.36 6.27
CA GLN A 372 2.30 -25.15 5.14
C GLN A 372 1.67 -26.46 5.63
N ASN A 373 2.36 -27.19 6.50
CA ASN A 373 1.84 -28.43 7.09
C ASN A 373 0.60 -28.16 7.96
N ALA A 374 0.58 -27.07 8.72
CA ALA A 374 -0.60 -26.64 9.48
C ALA A 374 -1.76 -26.31 8.54
N ALA A 375 -1.52 -25.61 7.44
CA ALA A 375 -2.55 -25.32 6.43
C ALA A 375 -3.03 -26.57 5.68
N LEU A 376 -2.16 -27.56 5.47
CA LEU A 376 -2.55 -28.85 4.89
C LEU A 376 -3.34 -29.69 5.90
N VAL A 377 -2.91 -29.71 7.17
CA VAL A 377 -3.62 -30.40 8.24
C VAL A 377 -4.99 -29.77 8.47
N THR A 378 -5.15 -28.45 8.43
CA THR A 378 -6.47 -27.82 8.55
C THR A 378 -7.37 -28.13 7.36
N LYS A 379 -6.82 -28.20 6.13
CA LYS A 379 -7.56 -28.66 4.95
C LYS A 379 -7.96 -30.13 5.09
N LEU A 380 -7.03 -31.00 5.46
CA LEU A 380 -7.29 -32.44 5.62
C LEU A 380 -8.26 -32.69 6.78
N SER A 381 -8.14 -31.98 7.90
CA SER A 381 -9.08 -32.08 9.02
C SER A 381 -10.45 -31.53 8.66
N SER A 382 -10.53 -30.48 7.84
CA SER A 382 -11.82 -29.99 7.30
C SER A 382 -12.48 -31.01 6.34
N LEU A 383 -11.69 -31.85 5.69
CA LEU A 383 -12.17 -32.93 4.83
C LEU A 383 -12.53 -34.19 5.65
N LEU A 384 -11.84 -34.43 6.77
CA LEU A 384 -12.03 -35.62 7.61
C LEU A 384 -13.08 -35.45 8.72
N SER A 385 -13.31 -34.23 9.20
CA SER A 385 -14.20 -33.95 10.34
C SER A 385 -15.40 -33.09 9.93
N PRO A 386 -16.64 -33.64 9.90
CA PRO A 386 -17.85 -32.84 9.90
C PRO A 386 -18.11 -32.22 11.30
N PRO A 387 -18.85 -31.11 11.42
CA PRO A 387 -19.22 -30.57 12.72
C PRO A 387 -20.16 -31.56 13.42
N THR A 388 -19.79 -31.93 14.64
CA THR A 388 -20.53 -32.85 15.49
C THR A 388 -21.90 -32.28 15.86
N THR A 389 -22.96 -32.91 15.34
CA THR A 389 -24.18 -33.12 16.11
C THR A 389 -24.63 -34.56 15.90
N SER A 390 -24.83 -35.26 17.02
CA SER A 390 -25.31 -36.64 17.24
C SER A 390 -24.41 -37.83 16.85
N THR A 391 -23.79 -38.38 17.90
CA THR A 391 -23.67 -39.80 18.30
C THR A 391 -23.87 -40.94 17.27
N GLN A 392 -22.83 -41.79 17.21
CA GLN A 392 -22.79 -43.21 16.85
C GLN A 392 -23.14 -43.62 15.40
N SER A 393 -22.11 -43.87 14.59
CA SER A 393 -21.83 -45.16 13.90
C SER A 393 -20.81 -44.96 12.76
N ASP A 394 -19.84 -45.87 12.71
CA ASP A 394 -18.80 -46.16 11.70
C ASP A 394 -18.52 -45.15 10.57
N PRO A 395 -17.28 -44.60 10.46
CA PRO A 395 -16.95 -43.61 9.46
C PRO A 395 -16.63 -44.30 8.12
N SER A 396 -17.60 -44.35 7.22
CA SER A 396 -17.31 -44.61 5.81
C SER A 396 -16.56 -43.39 5.23
N SER A 397 -15.38 -43.64 4.63
CA SER A 397 -14.40 -42.63 4.20
C SER A 397 -14.85 -41.66 3.10
N LEU A 398 -16.13 -41.71 2.70
CA LEU A 398 -16.72 -40.91 1.62
C LEU A 398 -18.00 -40.17 2.04
N ALA A 399 -18.34 -40.13 3.33
CA ALA A 399 -19.52 -39.42 3.84
C ALA A 399 -19.52 -37.90 3.53
N PHE A 400 -18.34 -37.33 3.29
CA PHE A 400 -18.15 -35.95 2.82
C PHE A 400 -18.88 -35.65 1.50
N LEU A 401 -18.98 -36.63 0.59
CA LEU A 401 -19.65 -36.46 -0.70
C LEU A 401 -21.19 -36.48 -0.59
N ALA A 402 -21.73 -36.95 0.52
CA ALA A 402 -23.16 -37.13 0.72
C ALA A 402 -23.79 -36.08 1.65
N SER A 403 -22.98 -35.24 2.31
CA SER A 403 -23.50 -34.23 3.25
C SER A 403 -23.79 -32.90 2.54
N PRO A 404 -25.03 -32.40 2.56
CA PRO A 404 -25.45 -31.20 1.82
C PRO A 404 -24.89 -29.89 2.38
N THR A 405 -24.21 -29.91 3.53
CA THR A 405 -23.72 -28.70 4.23
C THR A 405 -22.24 -28.41 4.01
N ASN A 406 -21.54 -29.19 3.18
CA ASN A 406 -20.09 -29.00 3.00
C ASN A 406 -19.75 -28.08 1.79
N PRO A 407 -19.04 -26.96 1.99
CA PRO A 407 -18.69 -26.02 0.90
C PRO A 407 -17.80 -26.62 -0.19
N ALA A 408 -17.07 -27.70 0.11
CA ALA A 408 -16.25 -28.38 -0.89
C ALA A 408 -17.05 -29.32 -1.81
N ALA A 409 -18.29 -29.70 -1.47
CA ALA A 409 -19.22 -30.41 -2.37
C ALA A 409 -20.02 -29.44 -3.26
N GLN A 410 -20.21 -28.20 -2.82
CA GLN A 410 -20.78 -27.11 -3.64
C GLN A 410 -19.82 -26.63 -4.72
N THR A 411 -18.52 -26.51 -4.40
CA THR A 411 -17.49 -26.15 -5.39
C THR A 411 -17.33 -27.19 -6.50
N LEU A 412 -17.68 -28.45 -6.22
CA LEU A 412 -17.73 -29.56 -7.20
C LEU A 412 -19.14 -29.85 -7.74
N ASN A 413 -20.15 -29.08 -7.32
CA ASN A 413 -21.54 -29.13 -7.78
C ASN A 413 -22.22 -30.51 -7.64
N LEU A 414 -22.02 -31.20 -6.50
CA LEU A 414 -22.50 -32.57 -6.24
C LEU A 414 -23.54 -32.68 -5.10
N SER A 415 -24.06 -31.58 -4.56
CA SER A 415 -24.95 -31.61 -3.37
C SER A 415 -26.38 -32.08 -3.68
N PHE A 416 -26.90 -33.04 -2.89
CA PHE A 416 -28.26 -33.62 -2.97
C PHE A 416 -29.13 -33.21 -1.76
N ALA A 417 -30.44 -32.99 -1.97
CA ALA A 417 -31.42 -32.75 -0.90
C ALA A 417 -32.02 -34.07 -0.37
N PRO A 418 -32.44 -34.15 0.92
CA PRO A 418 -32.81 -35.41 1.55
C PRO A 418 -34.30 -35.69 1.37
N SER A 419 -34.68 -36.63 0.51
CA SER A 419 -35.86 -37.46 0.77
C SER A 419 -35.99 -38.69 -0.15
N SER A 420 -36.43 -39.78 0.48
CA SER A 420 -36.96 -41.03 -0.09
C SER A 420 -35.96 -42.12 -0.52
N LYS A 421 -36.14 -43.29 0.11
CA LYS A 421 -35.37 -44.54 0.02
C LYS A 421 -35.60 -45.32 -1.29
N ASP A 422 -35.71 -44.65 -2.43
CA ASP A 422 -35.85 -45.34 -3.71
C ASP A 422 -34.73 -44.92 -4.67
N SER A 423 -34.13 -45.90 -5.35
CA SER A 423 -33.03 -45.81 -6.33
C SER A 423 -33.35 -45.01 -7.62
N LYS A 424 -34.28 -44.05 -7.55
CA LYS A 424 -34.81 -43.31 -8.69
C LYS A 424 -33.96 -42.15 -9.25
N PRO A 425 -32.90 -41.57 -8.64
CA PRO A 425 -32.31 -40.33 -9.17
C PRO A 425 -31.41 -40.53 -10.41
N ARG A 426 -30.82 -41.73 -10.61
CA ARG A 426 -30.07 -42.04 -11.84
C ARG A 426 -30.99 -42.15 -13.05
N THR A 427 -32.18 -42.72 -12.87
CA THR A 427 -33.20 -42.79 -13.91
C THR A 427 -33.83 -41.44 -14.20
N THR A 428 -33.98 -40.53 -13.23
CA THR A 428 -34.54 -39.19 -13.50
C THR A 428 -33.59 -38.28 -14.25
N ASN A 429 -32.29 -38.30 -13.96
CA ASN A 429 -31.31 -37.51 -14.73
C ASN A 429 -31.10 -38.09 -16.13
N ALA A 430 -31.11 -39.42 -16.29
CA ALA A 430 -31.11 -40.05 -17.60
C ALA A 430 -32.41 -39.76 -18.37
N GLN A 431 -33.58 -39.86 -17.71
CA GLN A 431 -34.89 -39.55 -18.32
C GLN A 431 -35.03 -38.07 -18.68
N PHE A 432 -34.52 -37.16 -17.84
CA PHE A 432 -34.46 -35.74 -18.12
C PHE A 432 -33.50 -35.44 -19.26
N ALA A 433 -32.28 -35.99 -19.26
CA ALA A 433 -31.36 -35.83 -20.40
C ALA A 433 -31.95 -36.40 -21.70
N THR A 434 -32.65 -37.54 -21.64
CA THR A 434 -33.34 -38.12 -22.80
C THR A 434 -34.59 -37.34 -23.21
N SER A 435 -35.29 -36.69 -22.27
CA SER A 435 -36.46 -35.87 -22.58
C SER A 435 -36.07 -34.47 -23.09
N GLN A 436 -34.86 -34.00 -22.75
CA GLN A 436 -34.30 -32.76 -23.27
C GLN A 436 -33.63 -32.93 -24.65
N LEU A 437 -33.32 -34.16 -25.07
CA LEU A 437 -32.71 -34.43 -26.39
C LEU A 437 -33.60 -34.04 -27.59
N PRO A 438 -34.93 -34.29 -27.59
CA PRO A 438 -35.82 -33.80 -28.63
C PRO A 438 -35.90 -32.27 -28.67
N ALA A 439 -35.97 -31.60 -27.52
CA ALA A 439 -35.99 -30.14 -27.42
C ALA A 439 -34.67 -29.53 -27.94
N LEU A 440 -33.52 -30.12 -27.58
CA LEU A 440 -32.22 -29.72 -28.10
C LEU A 440 -32.07 -30.00 -29.60
N ARG A 441 -32.64 -31.09 -30.12
CA ARG A 441 -32.67 -31.36 -31.57
C ARG A 441 -33.53 -30.35 -32.32
N GLN A 442 -34.64 -29.92 -31.72
CA GLN A 442 -35.51 -28.87 -32.28
C GLN A 442 -34.82 -27.50 -32.23
N LEU A 443 -34.13 -27.18 -31.13
CA LEU A 443 -33.32 -25.97 -30.99
C LEU A 443 -32.12 -25.96 -31.93
N VAL A 444 -31.46 -27.10 -32.16
CA VAL A 444 -30.39 -27.22 -33.16
C VAL A 444 -30.95 -27.14 -34.58
N ALA A 445 -32.16 -27.64 -34.83
CA ALA A 445 -32.85 -27.46 -36.12
C ALA A 445 -33.26 -25.99 -36.35
N GLU A 446 -33.56 -25.24 -35.30
CA GLU A 446 -33.90 -23.82 -35.35
C GLU A 446 -32.66 -22.89 -35.36
N LEU A 447 -31.57 -23.30 -34.71
CA LEU A 447 -30.30 -22.58 -34.69
C LEU A 447 -29.46 -22.83 -35.93
N ARG A 448 -29.64 -23.95 -36.64
CA ARG A 448 -28.93 -24.23 -37.89
C ARG A 448 -29.19 -23.17 -38.99
N PRO A 449 -30.44 -22.73 -39.26
CA PRO A 449 -30.69 -21.63 -40.18
C PRO A 449 -30.21 -20.28 -39.62
N LYS A 450 -30.20 -20.04 -38.29
CA LYS A 450 -29.62 -18.83 -37.67
C LYS A 450 -28.09 -18.78 -37.73
N MET A 451 -27.44 -19.94 -37.68
CA MET A 451 -26.00 -20.09 -37.91
C MET A 451 -25.67 -19.90 -39.39
N GLN A 452 -26.53 -20.35 -40.30
CA GLN A 452 -26.44 -19.99 -41.71
C GLN A 452 -26.67 -18.49 -41.90
N SER A 453 -27.63 -17.87 -41.21
CA SER A 453 -27.86 -16.42 -41.23
C SER A 453 -26.77 -15.60 -40.54
N LEU A 454 -25.97 -16.19 -39.64
CA LEU A 454 -24.76 -15.58 -39.06
C LEU A 454 -23.55 -15.75 -39.98
N LYS A 455 -23.52 -16.82 -40.76
CA LYS A 455 -22.55 -17.00 -41.85
C LYS A 455 -22.86 -16.07 -43.03
N ASP A 456 -24.15 -15.81 -43.27
CA ASP A 456 -24.65 -14.77 -44.17
C ASP A 456 -24.66 -13.38 -43.50
N GLY A 457 -24.65 -13.31 -42.17
CA GLY A 457 -24.56 -12.08 -41.36
C GLY A 457 -23.13 -11.58 -41.18
N ALA A 458 -22.13 -12.40 -41.52
CA ALA A 458 -20.79 -11.91 -41.85
C ALA A 458 -20.78 -11.06 -43.14
N ARG A 459 -21.90 -11.03 -43.87
CA ARG A 459 -22.17 -10.19 -45.04
C ARG A 459 -22.99 -8.95 -44.70
N ASP A 460 -23.67 -8.90 -43.55
CA ASP A 460 -24.36 -7.71 -43.04
C ASP A 460 -23.45 -6.95 -42.07
N LYS A 461 -23.06 -5.74 -42.48
CA LYS A 461 -22.36 -4.76 -41.64
C LYS A 461 -23.24 -4.38 -40.44
N VAL A 462 -23.11 -5.09 -39.33
CA VAL A 462 -23.50 -4.54 -38.02
C VAL A 462 -22.57 -3.35 -37.73
N ASP A 463 -23.14 -2.21 -37.37
CA ASP A 463 -22.42 -0.97 -37.07
C ASP A 463 -21.56 -1.12 -35.80
N TRP A 464 -20.39 -1.72 -35.99
CA TRP A 464 -19.34 -1.85 -35.00
C TRP A 464 -18.65 -0.52 -34.73
N GLU A 465 -18.84 0.48 -35.60
CA GLU A 465 -18.27 1.82 -35.52
C GLU A 465 -18.93 2.59 -34.38
N SER A 466 -20.26 2.71 -34.38
CA SER A 466 -21.02 3.40 -33.33
C SER A 466 -20.79 2.79 -31.94
N ARG A 467 -20.76 1.46 -31.85
CA ARG A 467 -20.48 0.73 -30.60
C ARG A 467 -19.03 0.87 -30.12
N ARG A 468 -18.10 1.18 -31.03
CA ARG A 468 -16.69 1.44 -30.74
C ARG A 468 -16.50 2.90 -30.36
N GLU A 469 -17.22 3.83 -30.98
CA GLU A 469 -17.33 5.24 -30.62
C GLU A 469 -17.82 5.40 -29.18
N GLU A 470 -18.90 4.72 -28.80
CA GLU A 470 -19.44 4.74 -27.43
C GLU A 470 -18.41 4.24 -26.40
N ARG A 471 -17.65 3.19 -26.75
CA ARG A 471 -16.59 2.68 -25.87
C ARG A 471 -15.39 3.62 -25.80
N ARG A 472 -15.02 4.29 -26.89
CA ARG A 472 -13.94 5.30 -26.89
C ARG A 472 -14.33 6.50 -26.05
N ALA A 473 -15.52 7.05 -26.25
CA ALA A 473 -16.05 8.18 -25.48
C ALA A 473 -16.08 7.86 -23.98
N TYR A 474 -16.44 6.62 -23.60
CA TYR A 474 -16.42 6.17 -22.21
C TYR A 474 -15.00 6.11 -21.63
N ILE A 475 -14.03 5.61 -22.40
CA ILE A 475 -12.61 5.54 -21.99
C ILE A 475 -12.02 6.94 -21.86
N GLU A 476 -12.30 7.83 -22.83
CA GLU A 476 -11.79 9.21 -22.86
C GLU A 476 -12.34 10.05 -21.70
N ALA A 477 -13.63 9.94 -21.40
CA ALA A 477 -14.23 10.57 -20.23
C ALA A 477 -13.61 10.06 -18.92
N GLY A 478 -13.32 8.76 -18.85
CA GLY A 478 -12.61 8.14 -17.73
C GLY A 478 -11.18 8.69 -17.58
N THR A 479 -10.42 8.77 -18.67
CA THR A 479 -9.05 9.28 -18.65
C THR A 479 -8.99 10.78 -18.37
N LYS A 480 -9.91 11.57 -18.92
CA LYS A 480 -10.02 13.02 -18.68
C LYS A 480 -10.32 13.32 -17.22
N ASN A 481 -11.22 12.56 -16.60
CA ASN A 481 -11.53 12.69 -15.17
C ASN A 481 -10.35 12.29 -14.27
N VAL A 482 -9.53 11.33 -14.70
CA VAL A 482 -8.29 10.95 -13.98
C VAL A 482 -7.20 12.02 -14.13
N VAL A 483 -7.08 12.65 -15.29
CA VAL A 483 -6.14 13.76 -15.54
C VAL A 483 -6.54 15.02 -14.77
N ILE A 484 -7.83 15.33 -14.70
CA ILE A 484 -8.36 16.43 -13.89
C ILE A 484 -8.14 16.15 -12.39
N ARG A 485 -8.34 14.91 -11.92
CA ARG A 485 -8.00 14.51 -10.54
C ARG A 485 -6.49 14.52 -10.25
N ARG A 486 -5.64 14.36 -11.27
CA ARG A 486 -4.18 14.40 -11.14
C ARG A 486 -3.58 15.80 -11.26
N GLY A 487 -4.40 16.85 -11.39
CA GLY A 487 -3.99 18.24 -11.21
C GLY A 487 -2.82 18.65 -12.10
N THR A 488 -3.05 18.75 -13.40
CA THR A 488 -2.10 19.44 -14.30
C THR A 488 -2.71 20.76 -14.71
N VAL A 489 -2.16 21.84 -14.17
CA VAL A 489 -2.41 23.23 -14.55
C VAL A 489 -1.72 23.45 -15.89
N GLU A 490 -2.50 23.70 -16.94
CA GLU A 490 -1.98 24.36 -18.15
C GLU A 490 -1.66 25.81 -17.78
N GLY A 491 -0.38 26.17 -17.88
CA GLY A 491 0.06 27.56 -17.80
C GLY A 491 0.05 28.19 -19.19
N GLU A 492 -0.78 29.21 -19.37
CA GLU A 492 -0.73 30.16 -20.48
C GLU A 492 0.18 31.35 -20.13
N GLU A 493 1.06 31.72 -21.07
CA GLU A 493 1.59 33.07 -21.19
C GLU A 493 0.52 34.00 -21.79
N PHE A 494 0.23 35.05 -21.03
CA PHE A 494 -0.17 36.41 -21.43
C PHE A 494 -0.82 36.66 -22.82
N GLY A 495 -2.07 37.14 -22.76
CA GLY A 495 -2.55 38.21 -23.65
C GLY A 495 -3.89 37.95 -24.33
N GLY A 496 -5.01 38.31 -23.68
CA GLY A 496 -6.30 38.38 -24.37
C GLY A 496 -7.49 38.29 -23.43
N GLY A 497 -7.99 39.44 -22.97
CA GLY A 497 -9.19 39.51 -22.14
C GLY A 497 -10.44 39.01 -22.86
N ARG A 498 -11.24 38.22 -22.13
CA ARG A 498 -12.71 38.12 -22.19
C ARG A 498 -13.35 38.44 -23.55
N ARG A 499 -13.36 37.49 -24.48
CA ARG A 499 -14.37 37.41 -25.54
C ARG A 499 -14.71 35.94 -25.80
N GLY A 500 -15.74 35.45 -25.13
CA GLY A 500 -16.23 34.07 -25.27
C GLY A 500 -17.75 33.96 -25.31
N ARG A 501 -18.43 35.04 -25.75
CA ARG A 501 -19.89 35.03 -25.90
C ARG A 501 -20.35 35.75 -27.17
N VAL A 502 -19.64 36.80 -27.57
CA VAL A 502 -19.99 37.59 -28.76
C VAL A 502 -19.60 36.87 -30.06
N GLU A 503 -18.44 36.21 -30.13
CA GLU A 503 -18.04 35.47 -31.35
C GLU A 503 -18.89 34.20 -31.59
N VAL A 504 -19.44 33.60 -30.52
CA VAL A 504 -20.36 32.46 -30.64
C VAL A 504 -21.74 32.93 -31.14
N GLU A 505 -22.23 34.09 -30.67
CA GLU A 505 -23.45 34.70 -31.21
C GLU A 505 -23.28 35.21 -32.65
N GLU A 506 -22.10 35.70 -33.03
CA GLU A 506 -21.80 36.12 -34.40
C GLU A 506 -21.67 34.91 -35.35
N LEU A 507 -21.05 33.81 -34.92
CA LEU A 507 -20.99 32.57 -35.69
C LEU A 507 -22.37 31.88 -35.78
N GLU A 508 -23.17 31.90 -34.71
CA GLU A 508 -24.56 31.42 -34.76
C GLU A 508 -25.46 32.32 -35.61
N GLY A 509 -25.14 33.61 -35.74
CA GLY A 509 -25.79 34.54 -36.65
C GLY A 509 -25.44 34.28 -38.11
N VAL A 510 -24.17 33.96 -38.41
CA VAL A 510 -23.71 33.59 -39.76
C VAL A 510 -24.28 32.22 -40.19
N VAL A 511 -24.36 31.26 -39.27
CA VAL A 511 -24.99 29.94 -39.53
C VAL A 511 -26.49 30.09 -39.77
N ARG A 512 -27.20 30.93 -39.00
CA ARG A 512 -28.62 31.27 -39.26
C ARG A 512 -28.85 32.07 -40.54
N GLY A 513 -27.85 32.83 -40.99
CA GLY A 513 -27.88 33.55 -42.27
C GLY A 513 -27.72 32.60 -43.47
N LEU A 514 -26.91 31.56 -43.32
CA LEU A 514 -26.71 30.51 -44.35
C LEU A 514 -27.93 29.59 -44.47
N GLU A 515 -28.61 29.25 -43.37
CA GLU A 515 -29.83 28.42 -43.41
C GLU A 515 -31.06 29.14 -44.01
N ARG A 516 -31.05 30.48 -44.11
CA ARG A 516 -32.12 31.26 -44.76
C ARG A 516 -31.85 31.61 -46.22
N GLY A 517 -30.65 31.33 -46.73
CA GLY A 517 -30.28 31.59 -48.13
C GLY A 517 -30.74 30.52 -49.12
N GLU A 518 -31.14 29.33 -48.66
CA GLU A 518 -31.48 28.19 -49.53
C GLU A 518 -32.99 28.01 -49.83
N THR A 519 -33.84 28.97 -49.44
CA THR A 519 -35.30 28.89 -49.73
C THR A 519 -35.85 30.04 -50.57
N MET A 520 -35.06 30.64 -51.46
CA MET A 520 -35.60 31.48 -52.56
C MET A 520 -34.83 31.25 -53.87
N GLU A 521 -35.09 30.10 -54.50
CA GLU A 521 -35.06 30.01 -55.97
C GLU A 521 -36.04 28.91 -56.44
N LYS A 522 -37.30 29.30 -56.61
CA LYS A 522 -38.22 28.84 -57.66
C LYS A 522 -39.47 29.71 -57.70
#